data_AF-A0A3R7RWI9-F1
#
_entry.id   AF-A0A3R7RWI9-F1
#
_cell.length_a   1.000
_cell.length_b   1.000
_cell.length_c   1.000
_cell.angle_alpha   90.00
_cell.angle_beta   90.00
_cell.angle_gamma   90.00
#
_symmetry.space_group_name_H-M   'P 1'
#
loop_
_entity.id
_entity.type
_entity.pdbx_description
1 polymer ?
#
loop_
_entity_poly.entity_id
_entity_poly.type
_entity_poly.pdbx_seq_one_letter_code
_entity_poly.pdbx_strand_id
1 'polypeptide(L)'
;VSSKIINSKKPIIIIGESALSSKAGEYIFKSIKNFLITNDKINNNWNSLNVLAQSASHVGAIDLGLYKPSIENHFQVLDKLYKNEFKLIFLLGSDELNFKKKNEFIIYQGSHGDKGANSADVIFPSAAYTEKDGHYINLEGRLQKAYKATYPPGEAKEDWEIINNLIFAIKKKNSFEKKNDLQLKMIESNISFSKIGKIFKEKIQDKIIKQKIDFIESDIKISEIDYYHTNHISRSSKTMSESKMIKNKFKLTGTDS
;
A
#
# COMPACT_ATOMS: atom_id res chain seq x y z
N VAL A 1 7.56 -10.28 29.06
CA VAL A 1 6.98 -10.60 27.72
C VAL A 1 7.88 -11.55 26.94
N SER A 2 9.20 -11.33 26.91
CA SER A 2 10.19 -12.20 26.23
C SER A 2 10.08 -13.69 26.61
N SER A 3 10.03 -14.03 27.90
CA SER A 3 9.89 -15.42 28.37
C SER A 3 8.61 -16.11 27.87
N LYS A 4 7.50 -15.39 27.78
CA LYS A 4 6.23 -15.91 27.23
C LYS A 4 6.36 -16.25 25.74
N ILE A 5 7.09 -15.43 24.97
CA ILE A 5 7.33 -15.67 23.54
C ILE A 5 8.27 -16.88 23.36
N ILE A 6 9.34 -16.96 24.14
CA ILE A 6 10.32 -18.06 24.10
C ILE A 6 9.64 -19.39 24.44
N ASN A 7 8.79 -19.43 25.47
CA ASN A 7 8.10 -20.64 25.89
C ASN A 7 6.91 -21.01 25.00
N SER A 8 6.46 -20.12 24.10
CA SER A 8 5.36 -20.41 23.18
C SER A 8 5.78 -21.33 22.03
N LYS A 9 4.90 -22.27 21.67
CA LYS A 9 5.12 -23.19 20.54
C LYS A 9 5.02 -22.49 19.18
N LYS A 10 4.06 -21.57 19.03
CA LYS A 10 3.74 -20.87 17.77
C LYS A 10 3.33 -19.41 18.05
N PRO A 11 4.26 -18.56 18.50
CA PRO A 11 3.95 -17.16 18.76
C PRO A 11 3.63 -16.43 17.46
N ILE A 12 2.80 -15.40 17.54
CA ILE A 12 2.51 -14.47 16.45
C ILE A 12 2.89 -13.08 16.92
N ILE A 13 3.70 -12.39 16.11
CA ILE A 13 4.02 -10.97 16.27
C ILE A 13 3.51 -10.25 15.02
N ILE A 14 2.65 -9.26 15.23
CA ILE A 14 2.12 -8.41 14.17
C ILE A 14 2.65 -7.01 14.39
N ILE A 15 3.32 -6.46 13.37
CA ILE A 15 3.82 -5.08 13.37
C ILE A 15 2.97 -4.27 12.40
N GLY A 16 2.32 -3.22 12.87
CA GLY A 16 1.57 -2.29 12.03
C GLY A 16 2.48 -1.28 11.32
N GLU A 17 2.03 -0.78 10.17
CA GLU A 17 2.76 0.23 9.38
C GLU A 17 3.20 1.47 10.19
N SER A 18 2.41 1.96 11.15
CA SER A 18 2.80 3.12 11.98
C SER A 18 4.08 2.91 12.78
N ALA A 19 4.37 1.68 13.21
CA ALA A 19 5.64 1.38 13.87
C ALA A 19 6.81 1.38 12.86
N LEU A 20 6.56 0.86 11.66
CA LEU A 20 7.56 0.75 10.60
C LEU A 20 7.88 2.09 9.90
N SER A 21 6.92 3.02 9.87
CA SER A 21 7.12 4.36 9.30
C SER A 21 7.81 5.34 10.27
N SER A 22 8.02 4.94 11.52
CA SER A 22 8.75 5.75 12.50
C SER A 22 10.26 5.77 12.22
N LYS A 23 10.98 6.72 12.83
CA LYS A 23 12.46 6.78 12.75
C LYS A 23 13.12 5.51 13.30
N ALA A 24 12.48 4.84 14.27
CA ALA A 24 12.94 3.57 14.83
C ALA A 24 12.39 2.33 14.07
N GLY A 25 11.68 2.49 12.95
CA GLY A 25 11.03 1.39 12.25
C GLY A 25 11.98 0.25 11.85
N GLU A 26 13.17 0.60 11.35
CA GLU A 26 14.22 -0.37 11.05
C GLU A 26 14.72 -1.10 12.30
N TYR A 27 15.00 -0.35 13.38
CA TYR A 27 15.42 -0.91 14.66
C TYR A 27 14.39 -1.88 15.22
N ILE A 28 13.11 -1.50 15.23
CA ILE A 28 11.98 -2.32 15.71
C ILE A 28 11.91 -3.62 14.90
N PHE A 29 11.87 -3.51 13.58
CA PHE A 29 11.72 -4.67 12.70
C PHE A 29 12.91 -5.64 12.83
N LYS A 30 14.14 -5.12 12.73
CA LYS A 30 15.35 -5.94 12.79
C LYS A 30 15.57 -6.54 14.18
N SER A 31 15.30 -5.81 15.25
CA SER A 31 15.45 -6.32 16.62
C SER A 31 14.46 -7.45 16.92
N ILE A 32 13.21 -7.30 16.51
CA ILE A 32 12.19 -8.35 16.63
C ILE A 32 12.56 -9.56 15.76
N LYS A 33 12.94 -9.35 14.49
CA LYS A 33 13.36 -10.43 13.59
C LYS A 33 14.52 -11.22 14.18
N ASN A 34 15.57 -10.54 14.67
CA ASN A 34 16.73 -11.18 15.29
C ASN A 34 16.34 -11.96 16.54
N PHE A 35 15.54 -11.38 17.43
CA PHE A 35 15.05 -12.08 18.63
C PHE A 35 14.28 -13.36 18.26
N LEU A 36 13.42 -13.32 17.24
CA LEU A 36 12.64 -14.47 16.82
C LEU A 36 13.51 -15.56 16.17
N ILE A 37 14.50 -15.20 15.34
CA ILE A 37 15.44 -16.14 14.72
C ILE A 37 16.30 -16.81 15.80
N THR A 38 16.89 -16.04 16.73
CA THR A 38 17.77 -16.58 17.78
C THR A 38 17.03 -17.56 18.72
N ASN A 39 15.72 -17.42 18.85
CA ASN A 39 14.89 -18.28 19.70
C ASN A 39 14.08 -19.33 18.92
N ASP A 40 14.46 -19.63 17.67
CA ASP A 40 13.80 -20.62 16.80
C ASP A 40 12.28 -20.41 16.64
N LYS A 41 11.86 -19.14 16.58
CA LYS A 41 10.47 -18.74 16.34
C LYS A 41 10.20 -18.37 14.89
N ILE A 42 11.24 -18.27 14.07
CA ILE A 42 11.17 -18.20 12.61
C ILE A 42 11.99 -19.37 12.06
N ASN A 43 11.31 -20.33 11.47
CA ASN A 43 11.91 -21.51 10.84
C ASN A 43 10.99 -22.05 9.73
N ASN A 44 11.42 -23.12 9.05
CA ASN A 44 10.67 -23.70 7.93
C ASN A 44 9.25 -24.17 8.28
N ASN A 45 8.97 -24.43 9.56
CA ASN A 45 7.65 -24.89 10.01
C ASN A 45 6.74 -23.73 10.47
N TRP A 46 7.34 -22.66 11.00
CA TRP A 46 6.61 -21.53 11.57
C TRP A 46 7.35 -20.21 11.36
N ASN A 47 6.65 -19.24 10.76
CA ASN A 47 7.10 -17.86 10.70
C ASN A 47 6.21 -17.01 11.61
N SER A 48 6.77 -16.52 12.72
CA SER A 48 6.05 -15.74 13.72
C SER A 48 5.93 -14.26 13.39
N LEU A 49 6.69 -13.74 12.43
CA LEU A 49 6.75 -12.32 12.10
C LEU A 49 5.78 -11.96 10.98
N ASN A 50 4.87 -11.03 11.26
CA ASN A 50 3.86 -10.58 10.32
C ASN A 50 3.82 -9.04 10.28
N VAL A 51 3.63 -8.47 9.10
CA VAL A 51 3.45 -7.02 8.91
C VAL A 51 2.02 -6.77 8.45
N LEU A 52 1.33 -5.84 9.12
CA LEU A 52 -0.04 -5.46 8.79
C LEU A 52 -0.04 -4.19 7.95
N ALA A 53 -0.23 -4.36 6.64
CA ALA A 53 -0.40 -3.25 5.71
C ALA A 53 -1.83 -2.69 5.74
N GLN A 54 -2.00 -1.40 5.48
CA GLN A 54 -3.31 -0.72 5.57
C GLN A 54 -3.98 -0.51 4.21
N SER A 55 -3.22 -0.58 3.11
CA SER A 55 -3.74 -0.43 1.75
C SER A 55 -3.65 -1.73 0.94
N ALA A 56 -4.68 -1.99 0.13
CA ALA A 56 -4.73 -3.14 -0.78
C ALA A 56 -3.67 -3.11 -1.89
N SER A 57 -3.05 -1.95 -2.15
CA SER A 57 -2.00 -1.81 -3.17
C SER A 57 -0.58 -1.99 -2.63
N HIS A 58 -0.37 -1.91 -1.30
CA HIS A 58 0.98 -1.88 -0.73
C HIS A 58 1.78 -3.15 -0.98
N VAL A 59 1.20 -4.32 -0.69
CA VAL A 59 1.89 -5.61 -0.87
C VAL A 59 2.23 -5.82 -2.35
N GLY A 60 1.27 -5.58 -3.25
CA GLY A 60 1.50 -5.68 -4.70
C GLY A 60 2.58 -4.71 -5.21
N ALA A 61 2.63 -3.49 -4.69
CA ALA A 61 3.66 -2.52 -5.05
C ALA A 61 5.06 -2.94 -4.59
N ILE A 62 5.17 -3.56 -3.41
CA ILE A 62 6.42 -4.14 -2.90
C ILE A 62 6.84 -5.32 -3.78
N ASP A 63 5.94 -6.26 -4.05
CA ASP A 63 6.24 -7.47 -4.84
C ASP A 63 6.58 -7.17 -6.31
N LEU A 64 6.07 -6.05 -6.85
CA LEU A 64 6.42 -5.51 -8.17
C LEU A 64 7.74 -4.73 -8.18
N GLY A 65 8.36 -4.50 -7.01
CA GLY A 65 9.60 -3.74 -6.90
C GLY A 65 9.44 -2.25 -7.23
N LEU A 66 8.27 -1.67 -7.01
CA LEU A 66 8.02 -0.25 -7.29
C LEU A 66 8.78 0.68 -6.33
N TYR A 67 9.04 0.21 -5.12
CA TYR A 67 9.89 0.90 -4.16
C TYR A 67 11.35 0.56 -4.44
N LYS A 68 12.18 1.60 -4.60
CA LYS A 68 13.62 1.47 -4.78
C LYS A 68 14.35 2.04 -3.56
N PRO A 69 14.32 1.35 -2.40
CA PRO A 69 15.07 1.81 -1.24
C PRO A 69 16.57 1.81 -1.58
N SER A 70 17.28 2.89 -1.26
CA SER A 70 18.74 2.88 -1.25
C SER A 70 19.27 2.62 0.16
N ILE A 71 20.55 2.27 0.26
CA ILE A 71 21.23 2.06 1.56
C ILE A 71 21.26 3.36 2.38
N GLU A 72 21.31 4.51 1.70
CA GLU A 72 21.42 5.84 2.33
C GLU A 72 20.06 6.48 2.59
N ASN A 73 19.04 6.17 1.77
CA ASN A 73 17.71 6.75 1.89
C ASN A 73 16.62 5.80 1.35
N HIS A 74 15.85 5.23 2.27
CA HIS A 74 14.75 4.32 1.95
C HIS A 74 13.52 5.02 1.31
N PHE A 75 13.42 6.35 1.39
CA PHE A 75 12.23 7.12 0.98
C PHE A 75 12.55 8.31 0.06
N GLN A 76 13.63 8.22 -0.73
CA GLN A 76 14.14 9.33 -1.56
C GLN A 76 13.06 10.02 -2.42
N VAL A 77 12.10 9.26 -2.98
CA VAL A 77 11.00 9.82 -3.78
C VAL A 77 10.10 10.73 -2.93
N LEU A 78 9.78 10.35 -1.70
CA LEU A 78 8.96 11.15 -0.79
C LEU A 78 9.72 12.38 -0.30
N ASP A 79 11.01 12.26 0.01
CA ASP A 79 11.83 13.40 0.41
C ASP A 79 11.87 14.46 -0.69
N LYS A 80 12.06 14.03 -1.95
CA LYS A 80 12.03 14.92 -3.12
C LYS A 80 10.65 15.55 -3.32
N LEU A 81 9.58 14.80 -3.08
CA LEU A 81 8.21 15.31 -3.13
C LEU A 81 8.01 16.43 -2.11
N TYR A 82 8.40 16.23 -0.85
CA TYR A 82 8.23 17.23 0.21
C TYR A 82 9.14 18.45 0.06
N LYS A 83 10.29 18.29 -0.62
CA LYS A 83 11.19 19.40 -0.97
C LYS A 83 10.81 20.13 -2.27
N ASN A 84 9.74 19.71 -2.95
CA ASN A 84 9.30 20.27 -4.23
C ASN A 84 10.35 20.15 -5.34
N GLU A 85 11.09 19.04 -5.40
CA GLU A 85 12.18 18.83 -6.37
C GLU A 85 11.70 18.25 -7.72
N PHE A 86 10.42 17.88 -7.83
CA PHE A 86 9.85 17.38 -9.08
C PHE A 86 9.30 18.52 -9.94
N LYS A 87 9.39 18.38 -11.26
CA LYS A 87 8.65 19.26 -12.20
C LYS A 87 7.26 18.72 -12.53
N LEU A 88 7.11 17.39 -12.47
CA LEU A 88 5.88 16.69 -12.76
C LEU A 88 5.64 15.62 -11.69
N ILE A 89 4.41 15.56 -11.20
CA ILE A 89 3.95 14.55 -10.23
C ILE A 89 2.77 13.82 -10.86
N PHE A 90 2.83 12.49 -10.92
CA PHE A 90 1.73 11.65 -11.39
C PHE A 90 1.14 10.90 -10.20
N LEU A 91 -0.07 11.28 -9.81
CA LEU A 91 -0.84 10.66 -8.72
C LEU A 91 -1.77 9.60 -9.29
N LEU A 92 -1.44 8.32 -9.07
CA LEU A 92 -2.30 7.21 -9.44
C LEU A 92 -3.22 6.85 -8.27
N GLY A 93 -4.44 7.41 -8.26
CA GLY A 93 -5.45 7.21 -7.22
C GLY A 93 -4.94 7.52 -5.81
N SER A 94 -4.00 8.47 -5.70
CA SER A 94 -3.31 8.78 -4.45
C SER A 94 -3.88 10.04 -3.83
N ASP A 95 -4.65 9.87 -2.76
CA ASP A 95 -5.33 10.95 -2.03
C ASP A 95 -4.80 11.14 -0.60
N GLU A 96 -3.90 10.27 -0.14
CA GLU A 96 -3.38 10.31 1.24
C GLU A 96 -2.06 11.09 1.39
N LEU A 97 -1.39 11.43 0.28
CA LEU A 97 -0.14 12.17 0.32
C LEU A 97 -0.39 13.62 0.72
N ASN A 98 0.28 14.08 1.78
CA ASN A 98 0.16 15.44 2.28
C ASN A 98 1.40 16.27 1.90
N PHE A 99 1.39 16.87 0.71
CA PHE A 99 2.44 17.77 0.25
C PHE A 99 1.83 19.08 -0.28
N LYS A 100 2.61 20.17 -0.22
CA LYS A 100 2.17 21.47 -0.71
C LYS A 100 2.73 21.71 -2.10
N LYS A 101 1.86 21.72 -3.10
CA LYS A 101 2.19 22.14 -4.47
C LYS A 101 2.77 23.55 -4.48
N LYS A 102 3.83 23.76 -5.26
CA LYS A 102 4.41 25.07 -5.58
C LYS A 102 4.33 25.33 -7.09
N ASN A 103 5.21 24.65 -7.85
CA ASN A 103 5.39 24.87 -9.29
C ASN A 103 5.28 23.57 -10.09
N GLU A 104 4.99 22.45 -9.41
CA GLU A 104 4.88 21.14 -10.04
C GLU A 104 3.63 21.04 -10.89
N PHE A 105 3.76 20.43 -12.06
CA PHE A 105 2.63 20.03 -12.88
C PHE A 105 2.10 18.68 -12.36
N ILE A 106 0.89 18.67 -11.82
CA ILE A 106 0.28 17.51 -11.18
C ILE A 106 -0.76 16.89 -12.10
N ILE A 107 -0.56 15.62 -12.42
CA ILE A 107 -1.53 14.78 -13.10
C ILE A 107 -2.15 13.86 -12.05
N TYR A 108 -3.48 13.85 -11.94
CA TYR A 108 -4.20 12.87 -11.13
C TYR A 108 -4.95 11.90 -12.03
N GLN A 109 -4.73 10.61 -11.85
CA GLN A 109 -5.49 9.54 -12.48
C GLN A 109 -6.25 8.78 -11.41
N GLY A 110 -7.58 8.88 -11.38
CA GLY A 110 -8.37 8.22 -10.36
C GLY A 110 -9.86 8.23 -10.64
N SER A 111 -10.61 7.51 -9.82
CA SER A 111 -12.05 7.30 -10.00
C SER A 111 -12.93 8.29 -9.24
N HIS A 112 -12.42 8.93 -8.19
CA HIS A 112 -13.15 9.93 -7.42
C HIS A 112 -12.30 11.19 -7.25
N GLY A 113 -12.96 12.33 -7.08
CA GLY A 113 -12.32 13.58 -6.74
C GLY A 113 -12.18 13.74 -5.24
N ASP A 114 -10.96 13.69 -4.73
CA ASP A 114 -10.61 14.02 -3.33
C ASP A 114 -9.33 14.88 -3.32
N LYS A 115 -8.54 14.85 -2.25
CA LYS A 115 -7.34 15.69 -2.07
C LYS A 115 -6.38 15.64 -3.25
N GLY A 116 -6.11 14.47 -3.82
CA GLY A 116 -5.19 14.30 -4.94
C GLY A 116 -5.71 15.02 -6.19
N ALA A 117 -6.98 14.79 -6.54
CA ALA A 117 -7.64 15.43 -7.67
C ALA A 117 -7.72 16.95 -7.50
N ASN A 118 -8.01 17.45 -6.30
CA ASN A 118 -8.11 18.88 -6.01
C ASN A 118 -6.78 19.63 -6.22
N SER A 119 -5.64 18.95 -6.06
CA SER A 119 -4.32 19.53 -6.29
C SER A 119 -3.87 19.51 -7.77
N ALA A 120 -4.59 18.78 -8.63
CA ALA A 120 -4.16 18.45 -9.98
C ALA A 120 -4.32 19.61 -10.97
N ASP A 121 -3.41 19.70 -11.94
CA ASP A 121 -3.56 20.53 -13.14
C ASP A 121 -4.36 19.80 -14.23
N VAL A 122 -4.22 18.48 -14.30
CA VAL A 122 -4.93 17.62 -15.24
C VAL A 122 -5.46 16.39 -14.51
N ILE A 123 -6.70 16.04 -14.80
CA ILE A 123 -7.37 14.85 -14.26
C ILE A 123 -7.66 13.87 -15.40
N PHE A 124 -7.21 12.62 -15.23
CA PHE A 124 -7.59 11.49 -16.07
C PHE A 124 -8.59 10.60 -15.30
N PRO A 125 -9.88 10.62 -15.67
CA PRO A 125 -10.88 9.80 -15.00
C PRO A 125 -10.61 8.32 -15.27
N SER A 126 -10.46 7.53 -14.20
CA SER A 126 -10.17 6.09 -14.29
C SER A 126 -11.23 5.22 -13.61
N ALA A 127 -11.26 3.95 -14.03
CA ALA A 127 -12.20 2.96 -13.53
C ALA A 127 -12.03 2.66 -12.03
N ALA A 128 -13.14 2.58 -11.29
CA ALA A 128 -13.18 2.06 -9.93
C ALA A 128 -12.86 0.56 -9.88
N TYR A 129 -12.66 0.00 -8.68
CA TYR A 129 -12.28 -1.41 -8.52
C TYR A 129 -13.34 -2.41 -9.03
N THR A 130 -14.62 -2.00 -9.07
CA THR A 130 -15.75 -2.79 -9.61
C THR A 130 -15.90 -2.68 -11.13
N GLU A 131 -15.18 -1.76 -11.76
CA GLU A 131 -15.35 -1.38 -13.17
C GLU A 131 -14.25 -1.90 -14.09
N LYS A 132 -13.32 -2.67 -13.52
CA LYS A 132 -12.15 -3.24 -14.22
C LYS A 132 -11.80 -4.60 -13.67
N ASP A 133 -11.29 -5.49 -14.53
CA ASP A 133 -10.56 -6.64 -14.00
C ASP A 133 -9.22 -6.16 -13.45
N GLY A 134 -8.88 -6.62 -12.26
CA GLY A 134 -7.67 -6.23 -11.56
C GLY A 134 -7.05 -7.41 -10.82
N HIS A 135 -5.77 -7.28 -10.51
CA HIS A 135 -5.08 -8.21 -9.63
C HIS A 135 -4.70 -7.48 -8.35
N TYR A 136 -4.99 -8.09 -7.21
CA TYR A 136 -4.73 -7.55 -5.88
C TYR A 136 -3.97 -8.59 -5.07
N ILE A 137 -3.08 -8.15 -4.19
CA ILE A 137 -2.34 -9.04 -3.30
C ILE A 137 -2.73 -8.70 -1.88
N ASN A 138 -3.23 -9.70 -1.16
CA ASN A 138 -3.60 -9.53 0.25
C ASN A 138 -2.37 -9.57 1.17
N LEU A 139 -2.60 -9.38 2.46
CA LEU A 139 -1.57 -9.38 3.52
C LEU A 139 -0.76 -10.68 3.63
N GLU A 140 -1.31 -11.80 3.15
CA GLU A 140 -0.65 -13.11 3.18
C GLU A 140 0.22 -13.37 1.95
N GLY A 141 0.33 -12.39 1.03
CA GLY A 141 1.02 -12.56 -0.26
C GLY A 141 0.22 -13.38 -1.28
N ARG A 142 -1.11 -13.47 -1.12
CA ARG A 142 -1.97 -14.21 -2.07
C ARG A 142 -2.43 -13.28 -3.18
N LEU A 143 -2.05 -13.60 -4.41
CA LEU A 143 -2.56 -12.95 -5.61
C LEU A 143 -4.03 -13.34 -5.85
N GLN A 144 -4.90 -12.35 -5.99
CA GLN A 144 -6.33 -12.50 -6.23
C GLN A 144 -6.70 -11.75 -7.50
N LYS A 145 -7.62 -12.32 -8.28
CA LYS A 145 -8.19 -11.68 -9.47
C LYS A 145 -9.59 -11.17 -9.14
N ALA A 146 -9.80 -9.88 -9.33
CA ALA A 146 -11.11 -9.25 -9.33
C ALA A 146 -11.64 -9.20 -10.77
N TYR A 147 -12.94 -9.41 -10.91
CA TYR A 147 -13.63 -9.36 -12.19
C TYR A 147 -14.48 -8.10 -12.25
N LYS A 148 -14.51 -7.50 -13.44
CA LYS A 148 -15.36 -6.35 -13.74
C LYS A 148 -16.84 -6.73 -13.55
N ALA A 149 -17.55 -5.91 -12.77
CA ALA A 149 -18.99 -6.05 -12.54
C ALA A 149 -19.82 -5.06 -13.38
N THR A 150 -19.28 -3.88 -13.66
CA THR A 150 -19.90 -2.84 -14.49
C THR A 150 -18.85 -2.11 -15.32
N TYR A 151 -19.25 -1.16 -16.17
CA TYR A 151 -18.32 -0.38 -16.99
C TYR A 151 -17.99 0.97 -16.34
N PRO A 152 -16.81 1.54 -16.61
CA PRO A 152 -16.47 2.88 -16.12
C PRO A 152 -17.48 3.92 -16.61
N PRO A 153 -17.88 4.89 -15.78
CA PRO A 153 -18.89 5.87 -16.15
C PRO A 153 -18.34 6.93 -17.12
N GLY A 154 -19.19 7.42 -18.03
CA GLY A 154 -18.86 8.51 -18.94
C GLY A 154 -17.68 8.17 -19.84
N GLU A 155 -16.65 9.02 -19.82
CA GLU A 155 -15.42 8.84 -20.61
C GLU A 155 -14.26 8.21 -19.80
N ALA A 156 -14.54 7.72 -18.59
CA ALA A 156 -13.53 7.04 -17.79
C ALA A 156 -13.01 5.78 -18.50
N LYS A 157 -11.73 5.47 -18.31
CA LYS A 157 -11.09 4.29 -18.91
C LYS A 157 -10.42 3.42 -17.85
N GLU A 158 -10.14 2.17 -18.18
CA GLU A 158 -9.30 1.35 -17.30
C GLU A 158 -7.89 1.96 -17.17
N ASP A 159 -7.26 1.82 -16.00
CA ASP A 159 -5.99 2.50 -15.71
C ASP A 159 -4.89 2.20 -16.72
N TRP A 160 -4.83 0.94 -17.18
CA TRP A 160 -3.81 0.51 -18.13
C TRP A 160 -3.99 1.16 -19.51
N GLU A 161 -5.23 1.40 -19.93
CA GLU A 161 -5.53 2.07 -21.20
C GLU A 161 -5.10 3.53 -21.17
N ILE A 162 -5.35 4.22 -20.05
CA ILE A 162 -4.91 5.61 -19.85
C ILE A 162 -3.39 5.69 -19.97
N ILE A 163 -2.67 4.84 -19.24
CA ILE A 163 -1.20 4.80 -19.29
C ILE A 163 -0.70 4.45 -20.69
N ASN A 164 -1.31 3.47 -21.37
CA ASN A 164 -0.91 3.07 -22.72
C ASN A 164 -1.14 4.20 -23.74
N ASN A 165 -2.26 4.92 -23.64
CA ASN A 165 -2.58 6.08 -24.49
C ASN A 165 -1.61 7.24 -24.25
N LEU A 166 -1.22 7.50 -23.00
CA LEU A 166 -0.20 8.50 -22.68
C LEU A 166 1.16 8.12 -23.28
N ILE A 167 1.55 6.85 -23.16
CA ILE A 167 2.80 6.37 -23.77
C ILE A 167 2.74 6.48 -25.29
N PHE A 168 1.60 6.16 -25.92
CA PHE A 168 1.40 6.34 -27.34
C PHE A 168 1.48 7.81 -27.76
N ALA A 169 0.88 8.73 -27.00
CA ALA A 169 0.95 10.15 -27.28
C ALA A 169 2.40 10.67 -27.32
N ILE A 170 3.25 10.20 -26.39
CA ILE A 170 4.65 10.59 -26.25
C ILE A 170 5.57 9.88 -27.26
N LYS A 171 5.43 8.56 -27.39
CA LYS A 171 6.37 7.70 -28.15
C LYS A 171 5.87 7.26 -29.51
N LYS A 172 4.61 7.54 -29.85
CA LYS A 172 3.90 7.03 -31.04
C LYS A 172 3.93 5.49 -31.14
N LYS A 173 3.99 4.81 -29.99
CA LYS A 173 4.05 3.35 -29.88
C LYS A 173 3.32 2.87 -28.63
N ASN A 174 2.48 1.84 -28.78
CA ASN A 174 1.82 1.17 -27.67
C ASN A 174 2.81 0.29 -26.90
N SER A 175 2.68 0.26 -25.57
CA SER A 175 3.46 -0.66 -24.72
C SER A 175 2.86 -2.06 -24.72
N PHE A 176 1.54 -2.14 -24.77
CA PHE A 176 0.77 -3.38 -24.85
C PHE A 176 -0.35 -3.21 -25.86
N GLU A 177 -0.61 -4.22 -26.68
CA GLU A 177 -1.76 -4.20 -27.60
C GLU A 177 -3.03 -4.68 -26.92
N LYS A 178 -2.91 -5.67 -26.02
CA LYS A 178 -4.04 -6.24 -25.29
C LYS A 178 -3.75 -6.26 -23.79
N LYS A 179 -4.82 -6.17 -22.99
CA LYS A 179 -4.77 -6.31 -21.52
C LYS A 179 -4.12 -7.63 -21.08
N ASN A 180 -4.31 -8.71 -21.85
CA ASN A 180 -3.69 -10.00 -21.56
C ASN A 180 -2.16 -9.96 -21.63
N ASP A 181 -1.57 -9.16 -22.52
CA ASP A 181 -0.11 -9.04 -22.64
C ASP A 181 0.49 -8.38 -21.39
N LEU A 182 -0.21 -7.37 -20.86
CA LEU A 182 0.13 -6.75 -19.58
C LEU A 182 0.03 -7.76 -18.42
N GLN A 183 -1.03 -8.57 -18.40
CA GLN A 183 -1.21 -9.59 -17.35
C GLN A 183 -0.11 -10.65 -17.41
N LEU A 184 0.26 -11.13 -18.60
CA LEU A 184 1.34 -12.08 -18.77
C LEU A 184 2.67 -11.48 -18.28
N LYS A 185 2.98 -10.25 -18.68
CA LYS A 185 4.20 -9.57 -18.24
C LYS A 185 4.24 -9.32 -16.72
N MET A 186 3.08 -9.05 -16.11
CA MET A 186 2.97 -9.00 -14.65
C MET A 186 3.31 -10.36 -14.05
N ILE A 187 2.68 -11.45 -14.50
CA ILE A 187 2.92 -12.82 -13.99
C ILE A 187 4.39 -13.23 -14.13
N GLU A 188 5.03 -12.88 -15.25
CA GLU A 188 6.44 -13.18 -15.51
C GLU A 188 7.41 -12.35 -14.65
N SER A 189 6.97 -11.20 -14.12
CA SER A 189 7.83 -10.31 -13.33
C SER A 189 8.20 -10.88 -11.97
N ASN A 190 7.38 -11.77 -11.40
CA ASN A 190 7.63 -12.36 -10.09
C ASN A 190 7.01 -13.76 -10.00
N ILE A 191 7.81 -14.76 -9.62
CA ILE A 191 7.39 -16.16 -9.51
C ILE A 191 6.19 -16.36 -8.58
N SER A 192 6.02 -15.51 -7.56
CA SER A 192 4.89 -15.55 -6.64
C SER A 192 3.55 -15.32 -7.33
N PHE A 193 3.55 -14.63 -8.48
CA PHE A 193 2.33 -14.31 -9.24
C PHE A 193 1.85 -15.45 -10.14
N SER A 194 2.66 -16.50 -10.33
CA SER A 194 2.35 -17.64 -11.21
C SER A 194 1.13 -18.45 -10.78
N LYS A 195 0.70 -18.37 -9.51
CA LYS A 195 -0.40 -19.18 -8.96
C LYS A 195 -1.43 -18.30 -8.27
N ILE A 196 -2.38 -17.78 -9.06
CA ILE A 196 -3.53 -17.03 -8.54
C ILE A 196 -4.27 -17.87 -7.50
N GLY A 197 -4.61 -17.24 -6.38
CA GLY A 197 -5.35 -17.83 -5.27
C GLY A 197 -4.52 -18.67 -4.31
N LYS A 198 -3.22 -18.89 -4.55
CA LYS A 198 -2.33 -19.66 -3.66
C LYS A 198 -1.36 -18.73 -2.94
N ILE A 199 -1.01 -19.09 -1.71
CA ILE A 199 0.08 -18.45 -0.98
C ILE A 199 1.40 -19.04 -1.49
N PHE A 200 2.31 -18.18 -1.91
CA PHE A 200 3.68 -18.57 -2.19
C PHE A 200 4.49 -18.52 -0.89
N LYS A 201 5.07 -19.65 -0.49
CA LYS A 201 5.97 -19.72 0.67
C LYS A 201 7.38 -19.96 0.17
N GLU A 202 8.24 -18.96 0.27
CA GLU A 202 9.66 -19.17 0.07
C GLU A 202 10.25 -19.97 1.23
N LYS A 203 11.24 -20.82 0.92
CA LYS A 203 12.08 -21.41 1.97
C LYS A 203 12.88 -20.27 2.60
N ILE A 204 12.86 -20.19 3.92
CA ILE A 204 13.62 -19.17 4.65
C ILE A 204 15.11 -19.40 4.39
N GLN A 205 15.74 -18.51 3.63
CA GLN A 205 17.19 -18.43 3.47
C GLN A 205 17.78 -17.46 4.51
N ASP A 206 17.49 -17.64 5.80
CA ASP A 206 18.07 -16.76 6.81
C ASP A 206 19.45 -17.31 7.23
N LYS A 207 20.51 -16.77 6.62
CA LYS A 207 21.79 -16.63 7.33
C LYS A 207 21.56 -15.61 8.44
N ILE A 208 21.98 -15.90 9.66
CA ILE A 208 22.04 -14.92 10.74
C ILE A 208 22.96 -13.79 10.28
N ILE A 209 22.39 -12.69 9.78
CA ILE A 209 23.16 -11.49 9.54
C ILE A 209 23.28 -10.79 10.90
N LYS A 210 24.40 -10.99 11.60
CA LYS A 210 24.80 -10.16 12.73
C LYS A 210 25.12 -8.74 12.22
N GLN A 211 24.11 -8.01 11.78
CA GLN A 211 24.22 -6.57 11.58
C GLN A 211 24.13 -5.91 12.95
N LYS A 212 25.05 -4.99 13.23
CA LYS A 212 24.93 -4.08 14.37
C LYS A 212 23.69 -3.23 14.14
N ILE A 213 22.77 -3.22 15.11
CA ILE A 213 21.56 -2.41 15.07
C ILE A 213 21.69 -1.41 16.21
N ASP A 214 21.89 -0.14 15.87
CA ASP A 214 21.97 0.91 16.88
C ASP A 214 20.56 1.28 17.36
N PHE A 215 20.39 1.45 18.67
CA PHE A 215 19.13 1.89 19.25
C PHE A 215 18.80 3.31 18.78
N ILE A 216 17.53 3.52 18.44
CA ILE A 216 17.00 4.82 18.05
C ILE A 216 15.92 5.20 19.05
N GLU A 217 16.18 6.24 19.84
CA GLU A 217 15.18 6.82 20.71
C GLU A 217 14.17 7.61 19.87
N SER A 218 12.94 7.12 19.81
CA SER A 218 11.84 7.82 19.16
C SER A 218 10.48 7.32 19.64
N ASP A 219 9.51 8.23 19.72
CA ASP A 219 8.13 7.86 19.96
C ASP A 219 7.52 7.14 18.75
N ILE A 220 6.84 6.02 19.01
CA ILE A 220 6.00 5.37 18.01
C ILE A 220 4.64 6.06 18.04
N LYS A 221 4.44 6.99 17.11
CA LYS A 221 3.15 7.64 16.93
C LYS A 221 2.19 6.69 16.22
N ILE A 222 1.02 6.47 16.81
CA ILE A 222 -0.05 5.72 16.17
C ILE A 222 -0.76 6.67 15.20
N SER A 223 -0.75 6.32 13.91
CA SER A 223 -1.58 7.02 12.93
C SER A 223 -3.01 6.54 13.11
N GLU A 224 -3.86 7.37 13.71
CA GLU A 224 -5.28 7.02 13.85
C GLU A 224 -5.91 6.85 12.47
N ILE A 225 -6.56 5.69 12.28
CA ILE A 225 -7.29 5.38 11.05
C ILE A 225 -8.75 5.73 11.28
N ASP A 226 -9.28 6.61 10.45
CA ASP A 226 -10.71 6.77 10.36
C ASP A 226 -11.33 5.61 9.60
N TYR A 227 -11.81 4.61 10.34
CA TYR A 227 -12.39 3.38 9.79
C TYR A 227 -13.44 3.63 8.69
N TYR A 228 -14.25 4.69 8.80
CA TYR A 228 -15.30 4.97 7.81
C TYR A 228 -14.79 5.79 6.62
N HIS A 229 -13.67 6.48 6.76
CA HIS A 229 -13.11 7.40 5.76
C HIS A 229 -11.66 7.05 5.39
N THR A 230 -11.39 5.75 5.21
CA THR A 230 -10.06 5.19 4.93
C THR A 230 -9.52 5.46 3.52
N ASN A 231 -10.39 5.71 2.53
CA ASN A 231 -10.00 5.97 1.15
C ASN A 231 -11.01 6.88 0.44
N HIS A 232 -10.70 7.30 -0.78
CA HIS A 232 -11.51 8.21 -1.58
C HIS A 232 -12.93 7.68 -1.86
N ILE A 233 -13.10 6.36 -2.00
CA ILE A 233 -14.40 5.72 -2.22
C ILE A 233 -15.27 5.84 -0.95
N SER A 234 -14.72 5.46 0.21
CA SER A 234 -15.44 5.51 1.48
C SER A 234 -15.73 6.95 1.91
N ARG A 235 -14.83 7.89 1.63
CA ARG A 235 -15.04 9.33 1.85
C ARG A 235 -16.13 9.93 0.97
N SER A 236 -16.27 9.43 -0.25
CA SER A 236 -17.36 9.82 -1.17
C SER A 236 -18.70 9.15 -0.84
N SER A 237 -18.72 8.18 0.08
CA SER A 237 -19.93 7.44 0.43
C SER A 237 -20.79 8.20 1.45
N LYS A 238 -22.05 8.43 1.07
CA LYS A 238 -23.09 8.94 1.98
C LYS A 238 -23.28 8.01 3.19
N THR A 239 -23.38 6.70 2.95
CA THR A 239 -23.60 5.70 4.00
C THR A 239 -22.45 5.65 5.00
N MET A 240 -21.20 5.74 4.55
CA MET A 240 -20.04 5.78 5.46
C MET A 240 -20.03 7.07 6.29
N SER A 241 -20.37 8.19 5.67
CA SER A 241 -20.47 9.48 6.37
C SER A 241 -21.57 9.47 7.44
N GLU A 242 -22.73 8.92 7.14
CA GLU A 242 -23.82 8.72 8.11
C GLU A 242 -23.40 7.77 9.24
N SER A 243 -22.75 6.65 8.92
CA SER A 243 -22.26 5.68 9.90
C SER A 243 -21.24 6.30 10.87
N LYS A 244 -20.33 7.11 10.33
CA LYS A 244 -19.35 7.87 11.13
C LYS A 244 -20.03 8.87 12.06
N MET A 245 -21.05 9.59 11.59
CA MET A 245 -21.84 10.50 12.43
C MET A 245 -22.54 9.76 13.58
N ILE A 246 -23.14 8.59 13.31
CA ILE A 246 -23.81 7.78 14.33
C ILE A 246 -22.81 7.31 15.40
N LYS A 247 -21.61 6.85 15.00
CA LYS A 247 -20.56 6.47 15.96
C LYS A 247 -20.15 7.64 16.86
N ASN A 248 -20.05 8.84 16.30
CA ASN A 248 -19.64 10.04 17.04
C ASN A 248 -20.76 10.62 17.92
N LYS A 249 -22.03 10.31 17.64
CA LYS A 249 -23.14 10.55 18.56
C LYS A 249 -23.04 9.58 19.74
N PHE A 250 -22.24 9.92 20.73
CA PHE A 250 -22.32 9.26 22.04
C PHE A 250 -23.72 9.47 22.66
N LYS A 251 -24.13 8.45 23.42
CA LYS A 251 -25.42 8.29 24.09
C LYS A 251 -25.89 9.59 24.73
N LEU A 252 -27.10 10.03 24.38
CA LEU A 252 -27.88 10.97 25.19
C LEU A 252 -27.84 10.48 26.64
N THR A 253 -27.04 11.12 27.49
CA THR A 253 -27.24 11.02 28.93
C THR A 253 -28.56 11.74 29.16
N GLY A 254 -29.55 11.08 29.76
CA GLY A 254 -30.95 11.55 29.84
C GLY A 254 -31.19 12.89 30.57
N THR A 255 -30.20 13.77 30.63
CA THR A 255 -30.22 15.16 31.08
C THR A 255 -30.17 16.17 29.93
N ASP A 256 -29.93 15.73 28.69
CA ASP A 256 -29.94 16.62 27.52
C ASP A 256 -31.37 16.66 26.93
N SER A 257 -32.24 17.41 27.62
CA SER A 257 -33.56 17.84 27.14
C SER A 257 -33.49 19.17 26.40
#